data_AF-A0A1B9INB5-F1
#
_entry.id   AF-A0A1B9INB5-F1
#
_cell.length_a   1.000
_cell.length_b   1.000
_cell.length_c   1.000
_cell.angle_alpha   90.00
_cell.angle_beta   90.00
_cell.angle_gamma   90.00
#
_symmetry.space_group_name_H-M   'P 1'
#
loop_
_entity.id
_entity.type
_entity.pdbx_description
1 polymer ?
#
loop_
_entity_poly.entity_id
_entity_poly.type
_entity_poly.pdbx_seq_one_letter_code
_entity_poly.pdbx_strand_id
1 'polypeptide(L)'
;MSQSGPPADAKQAQAAALQELEAAQKKKRAIDTNLANLEHSIYAFEGSYLDETAASGGNIIKGFDNYLKPPPTNVNKKKLEVSEADRLFSTSSGTYQQSLAAKRQQDQSAE
;
A
#
# COMPACT_ATOMS: atom_id res chain seq x y z
N MET A 1 55.14 20.01 8.27
CA MET A 1 53.67 19.94 8.16
C MET A 1 53.32 19.20 6.86
N SER A 2 53.21 17.87 6.89
CA SER A 2 52.84 17.07 5.72
C SER A 2 51.32 17.01 5.62
N GLN A 3 50.71 17.84 4.77
CA GLN A 3 49.35 17.63 4.30
C GLN A 3 49.41 16.84 2.99
N SER A 4 49.62 15.52 3.07
CA SER A 4 49.26 14.64 1.97
C SER A 4 47.79 14.27 2.14
N GLY A 5 46.90 15.08 1.57
CA GLY A 5 45.49 14.72 1.44
C GLY A 5 45.33 13.42 0.63
N PRO A 6 44.16 12.76 0.70
CA PRO A 6 43.95 11.49 0.01
C PRO A 6 44.25 11.63 -1.50
N PRO A 7 44.84 10.59 -2.13
CA PRO A 7 45.19 10.60 -3.56
C PRO A 7 43.97 10.99 -4.40
N ALA A 8 44.19 11.68 -5.53
CA ALA A 8 43.12 12.23 -6.37
C ALA A 8 42.06 11.18 -6.74
N ASP A 9 42.51 9.95 -7.02
CA ASP A 9 41.65 8.80 -7.30
C ASP A 9 40.75 8.43 -6.11
N ALA A 10 41.25 8.53 -4.88
CA ALA A 10 40.46 8.26 -3.67
C ALA A 10 39.40 9.35 -3.42
N LYS A 11 39.72 10.62 -3.71
CA LYS A 11 38.73 11.72 -3.64
C LYS A 11 37.65 11.58 -4.72
N GLN A 12 38.03 11.20 -5.94
CA GLN A 12 37.09 10.95 -7.03
C GLN A 12 36.18 9.74 -6.73
N ALA A 13 36.75 8.64 -6.22
CA ALA A 13 35.99 7.48 -5.78
C ALA A 13 35.00 7.82 -4.65
N GLN A 14 35.44 8.63 -3.66
CA GLN A 14 34.56 9.11 -2.59
C GLN A 14 33.42 9.97 -3.14
N ALA A 15 33.70 10.90 -4.06
CA ALA A 15 32.69 11.75 -4.67
C ALA A 15 31.66 10.92 -5.47
N ALA A 16 32.12 9.93 -6.24
CA ALA A 16 31.25 9.02 -6.98
C ALA A 16 30.36 8.19 -6.05
N ALA A 17 30.92 7.65 -4.95
CA ALA A 17 30.15 6.90 -3.95
C ALA A 17 29.08 7.76 -3.26
N LEU A 18 29.37 9.03 -2.98
CA LEU A 18 28.40 9.96 -2.42
C LEU A 18 27.26 10.26 -3.40
N GLN A 19 27.57 10.46 -4.68
CA GLN A 19 26.56 10.68 -5.72
C GLN A 19 25.66 9.45 -5.91
N GLU A 20 26.25 8.24 -5.91
CA GLU A 20 25.50 7.00 -6.00
C GLU A 20 24.58 6.82 -4.78
N LEU A 21 25.08 7.12 -3.58
CA LEU A 21 24.30 7.07 -2.34
C LEU A 21 23.10 8.02 -2.40
N GLU A 22 23.30 9.25 -2.86
CA GLU A 22 22.21 10.23 -3.00
C GLU A 22 21.14 9.75 -4.01
N ALA A 23 21.58 9.23 -5.16
CA ALA A 23 20.68 8.66 -6.15
C ALA A 23 19.89 7.46 -5.60
N ALA A 24 20.55 6.57 -4.85
CA ALA A 24 19.92 5.42 -4.20
C ALA A 24 18.89 5.86 -3.15
N GLN A 25 19.21 6.86 -2.33
CA GLN A 25 18.27 7.42 -1.35
C GLN A 25 17.05 8.05 -2.02
N LYS A 26 17.23 8.81 -3.10
CA LYS A 26 16.13 9.38 -3.87
C LYS A 26 15.24 8.29 -4.47
N LYS A 27 15.84 7.24 -5.04
CA LYS A 27 15.12 6.09 -5.58
C LYS A 27 14.34 5.36 -4.50
N LYS A 28 14.94 5.12 -3.33
CA LYS A 28 14.27 4.52 -2.16
C LYS A 28 13.03 5.32 -1.77
N ARG A 29 13.15 6.64 -1.60
CA ARG A 29 12.01 7.51 -1.24
C ARG A 29 10.88 7.44 -2.26
N ALA A 30 11.21 7.40 -3.55
CA ALA A 30 10.21 7.26 -4.62
C ALA A 30 9.49 5.91 -4.56
N ILE A 31 10.21 4.81 -4.32
CA ILE A 31 9.64 3.48 -4.16
C ILE A 31 8.73 3.44 -2.92
N ASP A 32 9.19 3.95 -1.77
CA ASP A 32 8.41 3.99 -0.53
C ASP A 32 7.09 4.75 -0.73
N THR A 33 7.14 5.89 -1.43
CA THR A 33 5.95 6.69 -1.77
C THR A 33 4.99 5.93 -2.68
N ASN A 34 5.51 5.26 -3.71
CA ASN A 34 4.70 4.48 -4.64
C ASN A 34 4.05 3.28 -3.95
N LEU A 35 4.79 2.60 -3.07
CA LEU A 35 4.27 1.48 -2.28
C LEU A 35 3.09 1.93 -1.40
N ALA A 36 3.26 3.03 -0.67
CA ALA A 36 2.20 3.54 0.19
C ALA A 36 0.93 3.93 -0.58
N ASN A 37 1.08 4.55 -1.76
CA ASN A 37 -0.05 4.87 -2.63
C ASN A 37 -0.74 3.62 -3.17
N LEU A 38 0.03 2.59 -3.55
CA LEU A 38 -0.50 1.33 -4.06
C LEU A 38 -1.30 0.58 -2.99
N GLU A 39 -0.73 0.44 -1.79
CA GLU A 39 -1.39 -0.22 -0.65
C GLU A 39 -2.67 0.51 -0.25
N HIS A 40 -2.66 1.83 -0.27
CA HIS A 40 -3.88 2.63 -0.06
C HIS A 40 -4.95 2.36 -1.13
N SER A 41 -4.53 2.29 -2.40
CA SER A 41 -5.44 2.02 -3.52
C SER A 41 -6.04 0.62 -3.42
N ILE A 42 -5.24 -0.39 -3.06
CA ILE A 42 -5.70 -1.76 -2.82
C ILE A 42 -6.77 -1.76 -1.72
N TYR A 43 -6.50 -1.11 -0.58
CA TYR A 43 -7.45 -1.05 0.53
C TYR A 43 -8.78 -0.39 0.14
N ALA A 44 -8.72 0.69 -0.64
CA ALA A 44 -9.91 1.39 -1.13
C ALA A 44 -10.71 0.51 -2.10
N PHE A 45 -10.07 -0.11 -3.08
CA PHE A 45 -10.72 -0.98 -4.05
C PHE A 45 -11.33 -2.22 -3.39
N GLU A 46 -10.66 -2.81 -2.40
CA GLU A 46 -11.22 -3.90 -1.61
C GLU A 46 -12.51 -3.49 -0.89
N GLY A 47 -12.54 -2.30 -0.30
CA GLY A 47 -13.73 -1.77 0.36
C GLY A 47 -14.91 -1.69 -0.60
N SER A 48 -14.72 -1.01 -1.73
CA SER A 48 -15.76 -0.89 -2.77
C SER A 48 -16.22 -2.24 -3.30
N TYR A 49 -15.28 -3.16 -3.58
CA TYR A 49 -15.62 -4.50 -4.07
C TYR A 49 -16.46 -5.30 -3.08
N LEU A 50 -16.10 -5.27 -1.80
CA LEU A 50 -16.85 -5.99 -0.75
C LEU A 50 -18.24 -5.39 -0.53
N ASP A 51 -18.35 -4.07 -0.58
CA ASP A 51 -19.64 -3.37 -0.45
C ASP A 51 -20.57 -3.68 -1.63
N GLU A 52 -20.05 -3.60 -2.87
CA GLU A 52 -20.81 -3.88 -4.09
C GLU A 52 -21.25 -5.36 -4.17
N THR A 53 -20.38 -6.27 -3.75
CA THR A 53 -20.66 -7.72 -3.82
C THR A 53 -21.38 -8.29 -2.61
N ALA A 54 -21.65 -7.49 -1.57
CA ALA A 54 -22.35 -7.95 -0.38
C ALA A 54 -23.75 -8.54 -0.69
N ALA A 55 -24.39 -8.07 -1.76
CA ALA A 55 -25.73 -8.50 -2.18
C ALA A 55 -25.75 -9.38 -3.45
N SER A 56 -24.60 -9.63 -4.10
CA SER A 56 -24.53 -10.29 -5.41
C SER A 56 -24.60 -11.82 -5.37
N GLY A 57 -24.77 -12.43 -4.20
CA GLY A 57 -24.82 -13.88 -4.05
C GLY A 57 -23.44 -14.57 -4.03
N GLY A 58 -22.35 -13.80 -4.00
CA GLY A 58 -21.00 -14.34 -3.86
C GLY A 58 -19.89 -13.37 -4.24
N ASN A 59 -18.68 -13.63 -3.73
CA ASN A 59 -17.45 -12.91 -4.09
C ASN A 59 -16.21 -13.81 -3.87
N ILE A 60 -15.04 -13.31 -4.27
CA ILE A 60 -13.78 -14.07 -4.20
C ILE A 60 -13.42 -14.48 -2.76
N ILE A 61 -13.85 -13.72 -1.76
CA ILE A 61 -13.53 -13.99 -0.35
C ILE A 61 -14.43 -15.09 0.24
N LYS A 62 -15.73 -15.05 -0.06
CA LYS A 62 -16.75 -15.90 0.56
C LYS A 62 -17.23 -17.05 -0.35
N GLY A 63 -16.78 -17.08 -1.59
CA GLY A 63 -17.21 -18.04 -2.61
C GLY A 63 -18.50 -17.61 -3.32
N PHE A 64 -18.89 -18.40 -4.32
CA PHE A 64 -20.01 -18.13 -5.24
C PHE A 64 -21.16 -19.14 -5.11
N ASP A 65 -21.26 -19.85 -3.99
CA ASP A 65 -22.25 -20.92 -3.78
C ASP A 65 -23.71 -20.45 -3.86
N ASN A 66 -23.95 -19.16 -3.66
CA ASN A 66 -25.28 -18.56 -3.75
C ASN A 66 -25.49 -17.74 -5.05
N TYR A 67 -24.54 -17.77 -6.00
CA TYR A 67 -24.60 -16.96 -7.21
C TYR A 67 -25.79 -17.30 -8.11
N LEU A 68 -26.17 -18.59 -8.17
CA LEU A 68 -27.32 -19.07 -8.92
C LEU A 68 -28.62 -19.10 -8.11
N LYS A 69 -28.56 -18.79 -6.80
CA LYS A 69 -29.75 -18.78 -5.95
C LYS A 69 -30.42 -17.41 -6.07
N PRO A 70 -31.77 -17.36 -6.09
CA PRO A 70 -32.47 -16.09 -6.07
C PRO A 70 -31.95 -15.22 -4.90
N PRO A 71 -31.68 -13.92 -5.12
CA PRO A 71 -31.18 -13.06 -4.06
C PRO A 71 -32.16 -13.11 -2.89
N PRO A 72 -31.67 -13.29 -1.64
CA PRO A 72 -32.56 -13.39 -0.51
C PRO A 72 -33.39 -12.11 -0.41
N THR A 73 -34.71 -12.24 -0.29
CA THR A 73 -35.65 -11.10 -0.20
C THR A 73 -35.41 -10.18 1.02
N ASN A 74 -34.50 -10.57 1.92
CA ASN A 74 -34.17 -9.89 3.18
C ASN A 74 -32.74 -9.32 3.26
N VAL A 75 -32.02 -9.15 2.13
CA VAL A 75 -30.62 -8.63 2.13
C VAL A 75 -30.52 -7.20 2.69
N ASN A 76 -31.61 -6.43 2.68
CA ASN A 76 -31.64 -5.03 3.12
C ASN A 76 -31.43 -4.79 4.64
N LYS A 77 -31.26 -5.81 5.49
CA LYS A 77 -31.24 -5.63 6.96
C LYS A 77 -29.98 -6.07 7.70
N LYS A 78 -29.05 -6.76 7.05
CA LYS A 78 -27.73 -6.98 7.64
C LYS A 78 -26.71 -6.42 6.68
N LYS A 79 -26.34 -5.15 6.89
CA LYS A 79 -25.03 -4.66 6.45
C LYS A 79 -24.03 -5.73 6.85
N LEU A 80 -23.52 -6.47 5.89
CA LEU A 80 -22.50 -7.48 6.15
C LEU A 80 -21.30 -6.68 6.63
N GLU A 81 -21.00 -6.76 7.92
CA GLU A 81 -19.89 -6.01 8.50
C GLU A 81 -18.61 -6.52 7.83
N VAL A 82 -17.99 -5.65 7.01
CA VAL A 82 -16.71 -5.94 6.38
C VAL A 82 -15.68 -6.00 7.49
N SER A 83 -15.19 -7.19 7.78
CA SER A 83 -14.14 -7.40 8.78
C SER A 83 -12.76 -7.18 8.18
N GLU A 84 -11.73 -6.97 9.00
CA GLU A 84 -10.35 -6.97 8.51
C GLU A 84 -9.95 -8.31 7.87
N ALA A 85 -10.53 -9.42 8.33
CA ALA A 85 -10.27 -10.74 7.76
C ALA A 85 -10.79 -10.88 6.32
N ASP A 86 -11.77 -10.06 5.90
CA ASP A 86 -12.28 -10.05 4.53
C ASP A 86 -11.34 -9.31 3.55
N ARG A 87 -10.31 -8.60 4.06
CA ARG A 87 -9.36 -7.79 3.26
C ARG A 87 -8.10 -8.57 2.89
N LEU A 88 -8.27 -9.66 2.15
CA LEU A 88 -7.18 -10.58 1.80
C LEU A 88 -6.00 -9.90 1.07
N PHE A 89 -6.27 -8.92 0.20
CA PHE A 89 -5.22 -8.25 -0.55
C PHE A 89 -4.45 -7.26 0.32
N SER A 90 -5.12 -6.46 1.15
CA SER A 90 -4.43 -5.59 2.11
C SER A 90 -3.61 -6.39 3.12
N THR A 91 -4.20 -7.45 3.69
CA THR A 91 -3.54 -8.31 4.69
C THR A 91 -2.36 -9.11 4.13
N SER A 92 -2.23 -9.21 2.80
CA SER A 92 -1.06 -9.81 2.16
C SER A 92 0.22 -8.97 2.29
N SER A 93 0.09 -7.68 2.63
CA SER A 93 1.23 -6.81 2.92
C SER A 93 1.44 -6.63 4.42
N GLY A 94 2.70 -6.74 4.87
CA GLY A 94 3.07 -6.43 6.25
C GLY A 94 3.11 -4.93 6.57
N THR A 95 3.05 -4.06 5.56
CA THR A 95 3.21 -2.60 5.71
C THR A 95 1.94 -1.80 5.47
N TYR A 96 0.84 -2.43 5.03
CA TYR A 96 -0.36 -1.69 4.60
C TYR A 96 -0.92 -0.75 5.67
N GLN A 97 -0.97 -1.18 6.94
CA GLN A 97 -1.49 -0.35 8.05
C GLN A 97 -0.64 0.91 8.26
N GLN A 98 0.67 0.80 8.12
CA GLN A 98 1.61 1.92 8.25
C GLN A 98 1.42 2.89 7.09
N SER A 99 1.25 2.38 5.87
CA SER A 99 0.97 3.18 4.68
C SER A 99 -0.36 3.93 4.78
N LEU A 100 -1.41 3.30 5.31
CA LEU A 100 -2.69 3.96 5.55
C LEU A 100 -2.59 5.07 6.61
N ALA A 101 -1.78 4.86 7.66
CA ALA A 101 -1.54 5.87 8.67
C ALA A 101 -0.73 7.05 8.12
N ALA A 102 0.33 6.77 7.36
CA ALA A 102 1.15 7.78 6.69
C ALA A 102 0.32 8.61 5.71
N LYS A 103 -0.55 7.97 4.92
CA LYS A 103 -1.45 8.67 3.99
C LYS A 103 -2.41 9.61 4.71
N ARG A 104 -3.04 9.14 5.80
CA ARG A 104 -3.92 9.98 6.64
C ARG A 104 -3.21 11.21 7.20
N GLN A 105 -1.96 11.07 7.62
CA GLN A 105 -1.16 12.20 8.11
C GLN A 105 -0.83 13.19 6.99
N GLN A 106 -0.49 12.69 5.80
CA GLN A 106 -0.25 13.54 4.62
C GLN A 106 -1.48 14.35 4.24
N ASP A 107 -2.65 13.70 4.18
CA ASP A 107 -3.90 14.36 3.81
C ASP A 107 -4.29 15.44 4.85
N GLN A 108 -4.12 15.16 6.15
CA GLN A 108 -4.34 16.15 7.22
C GLN A 108 -3.38 17.34 7.20
N SER A 109 -2.17 17.16 6.67
CA SER A 109 -1.18 18.25 6.55
C SER A 109 -1.38 19.11 5.30
N ALA A 110 -2.22 18.65 4.36
CA ALA A 110 -2.52 19.35 3.11
C ALA A 110 -3.78 20.23 3.20
N GLU A 111 -4.48 20.21 4.33
CA GLU A 111 -5.69 20.97 4.64
C GLU A 111 -5.39 22.09 5.65
#